data_AF-A0A2G8K9M7-F1
#
_entry.id   AF-A0A2G8K9M7-F1
#
_cell.length_a   1.000
_cell.length_b   1.000
_cell.length_c   1.000
_cell.angle_alpha   90.00
_cell.angle_beta   90.00
_cell.angle_gamma   90.00
#
_symmetry.space_group_name_H-M   'P 1'
#
loop_
_entity.id
_entity.type
_entity.pdbx_description
1 polymer ?
#
loop_
_entity_poly.entity_id
_entity_poly.type
_entity_poly.pdbx_seq_one_letter_code
_entity_poly.pdbx_strand_id
1 'polypeptide(L)'
;MDDSPNHPDHDFSTAAGYKISPISYMFLEKDPASVITHQDKLGREHPLTIQTHVNDLVPLLMRKVSEGKTVTILIVDGGPDWNPRSCAVLFYLARLFKYCNLDLLCSTSYAPGQSAYNPIEHLWAPLSKKLTSAILPDHLEGELPLPGKQNISAQERTAKDQEVLDLAIGILRERLLKWT
;
A
#
# COMPACT_ATOMS: atom_id res chain seq x y z
N MET A 1 -15.07 12.77 39.66
CA MET A 1 -14.08 12.54 38.59
C MET A 1 -14.71 11.54 37.67
N ASP A 2 -14.99 11.97 36.44
CA ASP A 2 -15.74 11.22 35.44
C ASP A 2 -14.73 10.45 34.57
N ASP A 3 -14.75 9.13 34.69
CA ASP A 3 -13.74 8.19 34.16
C ASP A 3 -14.23 7.53 32.85
N SER A 4 -15.15 8.18 32.13
CA SER A 4 -15.54 7.73 30.80
C SER A 4 -14.44 8.03 29.77
N PRO A 5 -14.08 7.09 28.87
CA PRO A 5 -13.08 7.35 27.83
C PRO A 5 -13.62 8.41 26.86
N ASN A 6 -13.11 9.63 26.94
CA ASN A 6 -13.31 10.64 25.90
C ASN A 6 -12.17 10.52 24.90
N HIS A 7 -12.27 9.52 24.02
CA HIS A 7 -11.54 9.52 22.77
C HIS A 7 -12.45 10.20 21.75
N PRO A 8 -12.22 11.45 21.33
CA PRO A 8 -12.73 11.90 20.05
C PRO A 8 -12.06 11.00 19.00
N ASP A 9 -12.82 10.00 18.55
CA ASP A 9 -12.56 9.06 17.44
C ASP A 9 -11.15 9.14 16.86
N HIS A 10 -10.21 8.46 17.51
CA HIS A 10 -9.01 7.99 16.85
C HIS A 10 -9.43 6.95 15.78
N ASP A 11 -9.90 7.41 14.62
CA ASP A 11 -9.54 6.78 13.34
C ASP A 11 -9.99 7.50 12.06
N PHE A 12 -10.94 8.45 12.10
CA PHE A 12 -11.47 9.02 10.84
C PHE A 12 -11.80 10.51 10.95
N SER A 13 -10.92 11.36 10.43
CA SER A 13 -11.27 12.75 10.10
C SER A 13 -12.18 12.77 8.87
N THR A 14 -13.34 13.41 8.97
CA THR A 14 -14.35 13.61 7.90
C THR A 14 -13.95 14.66 6.83
N ALA A 15 -12.66 14.89 6.63
CA ALA A 15 -12.15 15.91 5.70
C ALA A 15 -12.07 15.36 4.26
N ALA A 16 -12.28 16.22 3.26
CA ALA A 16 -12.03 15.91 1.86
C ALA A 16 -10.53 15.64 1.63
N GLY A 17 -10.18 14.57 0.91
CA GLY A 17 -8.80 14.11 0.70
C GLY A 17 -8.59 12.61 0.93
N TYR A 18 -7.42 12.10 0.52
CA TYR A 18 -7.06 10.68 0.67
C TYR A 18 -6.12 10.45 1.86
N LYS A 19 -6.40 9.41 2.65
CA LYS A 19 -5.49 8.85 3.68
C LYS A 19 -4.49 7.94 2.99
N ILE A 20 -3.22 8.06 3.37
CA ILE A 20 -2.16 7.21 2.82
C ILE A 20 -2.24 5.84 3.47
N SER A 21 -2.50 4.82 2.66
CA SER A 21 -2.25 3.42 3.00
C SER A 21 -1.03 2.98 2.20
N PRO A 22 0.17 3.01 2.78
CA PRO A 22 1.37 2.74 2.01
C PRO A 22 1.51 1.23 1.75
N ILE A 23 2.08 0.88 0.59
CA ILE A 23 2.38 -0.50 0.20
C ILE A 23 3.88 -0.67 0.06
N SER A 24 4.42 -1.79 0.54
CA SER A 24 5.82 -2.14 0.41
C SER A 24 5.98 -3.64 0.48
N TYR A 25 7.07 -4.12 -0.10
CA TYR A 25 7.48 -5.51 -0.04
C TYR A 25 8.87 -5.54 0.60
N MET A 26 9.05 -6.35 1.64
CA MET A 26 10.34 -6.56 2.29
C MET A 26 10.76 -8.01 2.10
N PHE A 27 11.91 -8.22 1.48
CA PHE A 27 12.54 -9.53 1.42
C PHE A 27 13.29 -9.80 2.71
N LEU A 28 12.87 -10.83 3.43
CA LEU A 28 13.62 -11.37 4.55
C LEU A 28 14.60 -12.43 4.03
N GLU A 29 15.75 -11.98 3.53
CA GLU A 29 16.90 -12.86 3.23
C GLU A 29 17.88 -12.87 4.41
N LYS A 30 18.73 -13.90 4.50
CA LYS A 30 19.85 -13.95 5.45
C LYS A 30 20.99 -13.04 4.93
N ASP A 31 20.76 -11.73 5.00
CA ASP A 31 21.58 -10.53 4.64
C ASP A 31 22.11 -10.35 3.19
N PRO A 32 22.28 -9.09 2.71
CA PRO A 32 21.37 -7.95 2.76
C PRO A 32 20.81 -7.66 1.37
N ALA A 33 19.50 -7.43 1.23
CA ALA A 33 18.91 -7.00 -0.03
C ALA A 33 18.22 -5.64 0.12
N SER A 34 18.56 -4.76 -0.81
CA SER A 34 18.09 -3.40 -0.96
C SER A 34 16.56 -3.32 -1.10
N VAL A 35 15.99 -2.33 -0.42
CA VAL A 35 14.58 -1.92 -0.54
C VAL A 35 14.35 -1.39 -1.97
N ILE A 36 13.40 -1.97 -2.69
CA ILE A 36 12.95 -1.48 -4.00
C ILE A 36 11.51 -1.00 -3.86
N THR A 37 11.28 0.29 -4.07
CA THR A 37 9.95 0.89 -4.13
C THR A 37 9.61 1.20 -5.59
N HIS A 38 8.47 0.74 -6.09
CA HIS A 38 7.96 1.11 -7.41
C HIS A 38 6.80 2.12 -7.26
N GLN A 39 6.82 3.15 -8.11
CA GLN A 39 5.76 4.16 -8.26
C GLN A 39 4.85 3.79 -9.45
N ASP A 40 3.56 4.09 -9.34
CA ASP A 40 2.60 3.89 -10.42
C ASP A 40 2.62 5.03 -11.45
N LYS A 41 2.02 4.78 -12.62
CA LYS A 41 1.89 5.74 -13.72
C LYS A 41 0.43 5.75 -14.19
N LEU A 42 -0.26 6.88 -14.01
CA LEU A 42 -1.42 7.32 -14.81
C LEU A 42 -2.84 6.81 -14.44
N GLY A 43 -3.26 6.98 -13.17
CA GLY A 43 -4.65 7.34 -12.80
C GLY A 43 -5.84 6.55 -13.37
N ARG A 44 -6.44 5.68 -12.54
CA ARG A 44 -7.87 5.71 -12.10
C ARG A 44 -8.33 4.43 -11.34
N GLU A 45 -9.27 4.68 -10.41
CA GLU A 45 -10.02 3.83 -9.45
C GLU A 45 -9.25 2.74 -8.67
N HIS A 46 -9.14 2.95 -7.34
CA HIS A 46 -8.65 1.97 -6.38
C HIS A 46 -9.82 1.22 -5.71
N PRO A 47 -9.65 -0.08 -5.45
CA PRO A 47 -8.71 -0.53 -4.44
C PRO A 47 -7.59 -1.35 -5.05
N LEU A 48 -6.47 -1.44 -4.33
CA LEU A 48 -5.37 -2.32 -4.67
C LEU A 48 -5.87 -3.75 -4.61
N THR A 49 -6.36 -4.28 -5.73
CA THR A 49 -6.85 -5.65 -5.74
C THR A 49 -5.68 -6.61 -5.56
N ILE A 50 -5.96 -7.80 -5.04
CA ILE A 50 -4.96 -8.87 -4.99
C ILE A 50 -4.34 -9.17 -6.37
N GLN A 51 -5.06 -8.93 -7.47
CA GLN A 51 -4.51 -9.07 -8.82
C GLN A 51 -3.33 -8.12 -9.05
N THR A 52 -3.49 -6.85 -8.67
CA THR A 52 -2.45 -5.83 -8.81
C THR A 52 -1.23 -6.21 -7.99
N HIS A 53 -1.45 -6.57 -6.73
CA HIS A 53 -0.41 -7.06 -5.84
C HIS A 53 0.36 -8.27 -6.37
N VAL A 54 -0.34 -9.26 -6.91
CA VAL A 54 0.28 -10.44 -7.51
C VAL A 54 1.11 -10.06 -8.74
N ASN A 55 0.64 -9.12 -9.57
CA ASN A 55 1.41 -8.65 -10.71
C ASN A 55 2.72 -7.97 -10.29
N ASP A 56 2.72 -7.21 -9.19
CA ASP A 56 3.94 -6.60 -8.63
C ASP A 56 4.94 -7.65 -8.12
N LEU A 57 4.43 -8.77 -7.59
CA LEU A 57 5.26 -9.88 -7.10
C LEU A 57 5.89 -10.72 -8.23
N VAL A 58 5.29 -10.77 -9.42
CA VAL A 58 5.81 -11.58 -10.53
C VAL A 58 7.29 -11.27 -10.88
N PRO A 59 7.69 -10.02 -11.20
CA PRO A 59 9.08 -9.74 -11.57
C PRO A 59 10.05 -10.03 -10.42
N LEU A 60 9.60 -9.78 -9.19
CA LEU A 60 10.32 -10.02 -7.96
C LEU A 60 10.62 -11.52 -7.74
N LEU A 61 9.59 -12.36 -7.85
CA LEU A 61 9.74 -13.81 -7.67
C LEU A 61 10.45 -14.47 -8.84
N MET A 62 10.19 -14.05 -10.08
CA MET A 62 10.89 -14.59 -11.26
C MET A 62 12.40 -14.36 -11.18
N ARG A 63 12.83 -13.20 -10.69
CA ARG A 63 14.25 -12.95 -10.41
C ARG A 63 14.79 -13.95 -9.40
N LYS A 64 14.10 -14.16 -8.27
CA LYS A 64 14.53 -15.12 -7.24
C LYS A 64 14.52 -16.56 -7.70
N VAL A 65 13.55 -16.96 -8.53
CA VAL A 65 13.51 -18.27 -9.18
C VAL A 65 14.70 -18.45 -10.11
N SER A 66 15.09 -17.41 -10.87
CA SER A 66 16.30 -17.46 -11.69
C SER A 66 17.59 -17.58 -10.87
N GLU A 67 17.58 -17.11 -9.62
CA GLU A 67 18.64 -17.29 -8.61
C GLU A 67 18.55 -18.66 -7.88
N GLY A 68 17.61 -19.53 -8.28
CA GLY A 68 17.40 -20.88 -7.72
C GLY A 68 16.53 -20.93 -6.46
N LYS A 69 15.85 -19.84 -6.10
CA LYS A 69 14.94 -19.77 -4.96
C LYS A 69 13.50 -20.03 -5.41
N THR A 70 13.02 -21.26 -5.22
CA THR A 70 11.69 -21.72 -5.66
C THR A 70 10.68 -21.84 -4.52
N VAL A 71 11.12 -21.68 -3.27
CA VAL A 71 10.28 -21.70 -2.06
C VAL A 71 10.04 -20.27 -1.60
N THR A 72 8.77 -19.87 -1.52
CA THR A 72 8.35 -18.51 -1.13
C THR A 72 7.38 -18.56 0.05
N ILE A 73 7.64 -17.73 1.06
CA ILE A 73 6.75 -17.50 2.19
C ILE A 73 6.39 -16.01 2.19
N LEU A 74 5.12 -15.70 1.97
CA LEU A 74 4.56 -14.36 2.06
C LEU A 74 4.05 -14.14 3.48
N ILE A 75 4.62 -13.16 4.17
CA ILE A 75 4.07 -12.62 5.41
C ILE A 75 3.26 -11.40 5.01
N VAL A 76 1.97 -11.39 5.35
CA VAL A 76 1.03 -10.34 4.99
C VAL A 76 0.37 -9.74 6.23
N ASP A 77 -0.09 -8.50 6.13
CA ASP A 77 -0.75 -7.77 7.22
C ASP A 77 -2.15 -8.30 7.56
N GLY A 78 -2.72 -9.15 6.67
CA GLY A 78 -4.05 -9.71 6.84
C GLY A 78 -5.17 -8.73 6.50
N GLY A 79 -4.85 -7.60 5.84
CA GLY A 79 -5.82 -6.63 5.36
C GLY A 79 -6.80 -7.23 4.33
N PRO A 80 -7.88 -6.52 3.97
CA PRO A 80 -8.91 -7.03 3.07
C PRO A 80 -8.36 -7.60 1.75
N ASP A 81 -7.34 -6.96 1.20
CA ASP A 81 -6.73 -7.32 -0.09
C ASP A 81 -5.68 -8.44 0.00
N TRP A 82 -5.22 -8.78 1.20
CA TRP A 82 -4.22 -9.83 1.46
C TRP A 82 -4.71 -10.96 2.37
N ASN A 83 -5.98 -10.95 2.76
CA ASN A 83 -6.54 -11.92 3.69
C ASN A 83 -6.35 -13.36 3.16
N PRO A 84 -5.53 -14.20 3.82
CA PRO A 84 -5.24 -15.55 3.36
C PRO A 84 -6.47 -16.47 3.32
N ARG A 85 -7.58 -16.07 3.98
CA ARG A 85 -8.85 -16.79 3.96
C ARG A 85 -9.74 -16.44 2.77
N SER A 86 -9.41 -15.41 2.00
CA SER A 86 -10.21 -14.97 0.86
C SER A 86 -10.02 -15.90 -0.34
N CYS A 87 -11.11 -16.40 -0.91
CA CYS A 87 -11.08 -17.24 -2.11
C CYS A 87 -10.44 -16.52 -3.31
N ALA A 88 -10.70 -15.22 -3.45
CA ALA A 88 -10.07 -14.41 -4.49
C ALA A 88 -8.55 -14.40 -4.29
N VAL A 89 -8.09 -14.18 -3.06
CA VAL A 89 -6.66 -14.15 -2.74
C VAL A 89 -6.00 -15.49 -3.04
N LEU A 90 -6.60 -16.59 -2.57
CA LEU A 90 -6.11 -17.94 -2.85
C LEU A 90 -6.02 -18.25 -4.34
N PHE A 91 -7.02 -17.82 -5.14
CA PHE A 91 -7.01 -18.01 -6.59
C PHE A 91 -5.84 -17.30 -7.26
N TYR A 92 -5.61 -16.02 -6.94
CA TYR A 92 -4.50 -15.26 -7.53
C TYR A 92 -3.13 -15.75 -7.05
N LEU A 93 -3.00 -16.16 -5.79
CA LEU A 93 -1.78 -16.79 -5.28
C LEU A 93 -1.51 -18.16 -5.95
N ALA A 94 -2.54 -18.97 -6.19
CA ALA A 94 -2.37 -20.22 -6.94
C ALA A 94 -1.92 -19.98 -8.39
N ARG A 95 -2.42 -18.91 -9.03
CA ARG A 95 -1.92 -18.48 -10.34
C ARG A 95 -0.46 -18.04 -10.28
N LEU A 96 -0.08 -17.27 -9.26
CA LEU A 96 1.31 -16.85 -9.05
C LEU A 96 2.24 -18.05 -8.86
N PHE A 97 1.86 -19.00 -8.00
CA PHE A 97 2.57 -20.26 -7.77
C PHE A 97 2.87 -21.00 -9.08
N LYS A 98 1.82 -21.21 -9.90
CA LYS A 98 1.95 -21.89 -11.19
C LYS A 98 2.77 -21.09 -12.18
N TYR A 99 2.55 -19.77 -12.25
CA TYR A 99 3.20 -18.90 -13.21
C TYR A 99 4.71 -18.79 -12.96
N CYS A 100 5.12 -18.63 -11.71
CA CYS A 100 6.53 -18.55 -11.30
C CYS A 100 7.21 -19.91 -11.16
N ASN A 101 6.49 -21.02 -11.37
CA ASN A 101 7.00 -22.39 -11.20
C ASN A 101 7.69 -22.60 -9.84
N LEU A 102 6.98 -22.20 -8.78
CA LEU A 102 7.46 -22.35 -7.40
C LEU A 102 7.29 -23.81 -6.94
N ASP A 103 8.18 -24.27 -6.06
CA ASP A 103 8.05 -25.57 -5.38
C ASP A 103 7.12 -25.46 -4.16
N LEU A 104 7.07 -24.29 -3.53
CA LEU A 104 6.20 -23.99 -2.41
C LEU A 104 5.86 -22.50 -2.38
N LEU A 105 4.57 -22.19 -2.21
CA LEU A 105 4.08 -20.86 -1.88
C LEU A 105 3.23 -20.93 -0.61
N CYS A 106 3.68 -20.28 0.45
CA CYS A 106 2.91 -20.09 1.68
C CYS A 106 2.51 -18.62 1.82
N SER A 107 1.29 -18.35 2.27
CA SER A 107 0.84 -17.01 2.67
C SER A 107 0.33 -17.07 4.10
N THR A 108 0.87 -16.21 4.95
CA THR A 108 0.57 -16.20 6.39
C THR A 108 0.43 -14.79 6.92
N SER A 109 -0.41 -14.61 7.93
CA SER A 109 -0.62 -13.35 8.64
C SER A 109 -0.46 -13.58 10.14
N TYR A 110 -0.01 -12.59 10.88
CA TYR A 110 0.02 -12.66 12.34
C TYR A 110 -1.40 -12.79 12.92
N ALA A 111 -1.52 -13.52 14.03
CA ALA A 111 -2.80 -13.69 14.70
C ALA A 111 -3.23 -12.39 15.44
N PRO A 112 -4.53 -12.15 15.62
CA PRO A 112 -5.01 -11.07 16.49
C PRO A 112 -4.36 -11.16 17.87
N GLY A 113 -3.88 -10.03 18.40
CA GLY A 113 -3.14 -9.97 19.66
C GLY A 113 -1.64 -10.24 19.56
N GLN A 114 -1.13 -10.59 18.37
CA GLN A 114 0.31 -10.71 18.10
C GLN A 114 0.88 -9.53 17.29
N SER A 115 0.14 -8.43 17.17
CA SER A 115 0.56 -7.17 16.52
C SER A 115 1.92 -6.67 17.01
N ALA A 116 2.22 -6.81 18.30
CA ALA A 116 3.51 -6.47 18.89
C ALA A 116 4.70 -7.26 18.31
N TYR A 117 4.47 -8.36 17.59
CA TYR A 117 5.50 -9.17 16.93
C TYR A 117 5.39 -9.12 15.40
N ASN A 118 4.44 -8.36 14.84
CA ASN A 118 4.22 -8.28 13.41
C ASN A 118 5.28 -7.37 12.77
N PRO A 119 6.27 -7.91 12.03
CA PRO A 119 7.36 -7.13 11.47
C PRO A 119 6.85 -6.11 10.44
N ILE A 120 5.68 -6.34 9.83
CA ILE A 120 5.05 -5.40 8.91
C ILE A 120 4.61 -4.16 9.68
N GLU A 121 3.84 -4.33 10.76
CA GLU A 121 3.41 -3.21 11.61
C GLU A 121 4.60 -2.45 12.18
N HIS A 122 5.66 -3.14 12.62
CA HIS A 122 6.87 -2.49 13.12
C HIS A 122 7.64 -1.71 12.06
N LEU A 123 7.75 -2.26 10.83
CA LEU A 123 8.37 -1.57 9.71
C LEU A 123 7.58 -0.31 9.32
N TRP A 124 6.25 -0.39 9.38
CA TRP A 124 5.38 0.72 9.04
C TRP A 124 5.15 1.72 10.17
N ALA A 125 5.30 1.33 11.44
CA ALA A 125 4.97 2.17 12.58
C ALA A 125 5.62 3.57 12.54
N PRO A 126 6.91 3.73 12.17
CA PRO A 126 7.51 5.05 12.02
C PRO A 126 6.88 5.88 10.89
N LEU A 127 6.54 5.25 9.76
CA LEU A 127 5.89 5.91 8.63
C LEU A 127 4.44 6.28 8.96
N SER A 128 3.67 5.34 9.52
CA SER A 128 2.31 5.58 10.00
C SER A 128 2.26 6.71 11.01
N LYS A 129 3.20 6.75 11.97
CA LYS A 129 3.31 7.85 12.94
C LYS A 129 3.64 9.19 12.29
N LYS A 130 4.57 9.23 11.33
CA LYS A 130 4.97 10.46 10.61
C LYS A 130 3.88 11.00 9.68
N LEU A 131 3.13 10.10 9.07
CA LEU A 131 2.05 10.40 8.13
C LEU A 131 0.68 10.42 8.82
N THR A 132 0.64 10.26 10.15
CA THR A 132 -0.59 10.47 10.93
C THR A 132 -1.06 11.91 10.69
N SER A 133 -2.35 12.07 10.38
CA SER A 133 -2.97 13.35 10.04
C SER A 133 -2.41 14.01 8.76
N ALA A 134 -1.75 13.26 7.87
CA ALA A 134 -1.48 13.70 6.51
C ALA A 134 -2.74 13.52 5.66
N ILE A 135 -3.30 14.65 5.21
CA ILE A 135 -4.41 14.68 4.25
C ILE A 135 -3.78 15.04 2.91
N LEU A 136 -3.88 14.14 1.94
CA LEU A 136 -3.46 14.43 0.58
C LEU A 136 -4.59 15.12 -0.18
N PRO A 137 -4.28 16.17 -0.95
CA PRO A 137 -5.27 16.81 -1.82
C PRO A 137 -5.76 15.79 -2.85
N ASP A 138 -7.08 15.76 -3.05
CA ASP A 138 -7.76 14.97 -4.07
C ASP A 138 -8.26 15.86 -5.24
N HIS A 139 -8.03 17.16 -5.15
CA HIS A 139 -8.31 18.18 -6.17
C HIS A 139 -7.39 19.40 -5.97
N LEU A 140 -7.33 20.27 -6.99
CA LEU A 140 -6.64 21.57 -6.89
C LEU A 140 -7.48 22.57 -6.08
N GLU A 141 -6.83 23.54 -5.45
CA GLU A 141 -7.52 24.53 -4.61
C GLU A 141 -8.60 25.28 -5.40
N GLY A 142 -9.84 25.26 -4.90
CA GLY A 142 -10.99 25.89 -5.55
C GLY A 142 -11.63 25.07 -6.67
N GLU A 143 -11.11 23.88 -7.01
CA GLU A 143 -11.65 23.04 -8.07
C GLU A 143 -12.47 21.86 -7.53
N LEU A 144 -13.79 22.03 -7.41
CA LEU A 144 -14.72 20.93 -7.13
C LEU A 144 -15.63 20.69 -8.35
N PRO A 145 -15.99 19.43 -8.67
CA PRO A 145 -15.58 18.17 -8.04
C PRO A 145 -14.17 17.72 -8.49
N LEU A 146 -13.68 16.58 -7.96
CA LEU A 146 -12.37 16.00 -8.34
C LEU A 146 -12.22 15.86 -9.86
N PRO A 147 -11.00 15.92 -10.42
CA PRO A 147 -10.79 15.95 -11.88
C PRO A 147 -11.51 14.82 -12.63
N GLY A 148 -11.56 13.62 -12.06
CA GLY A 148 -12.28 12.47 -12.62
C GLY A 148 -13.80 12.62 -12.73
N LYS A 149 -14.41 13.55 -12.00
CA LYS A 149 -15.85 13.88 -12.03
C LYS A 149 -16.16 15.21 -12.72
N GLN A 150 -15.13 15.93 -13.20
CA GLN A 150 -15.32 17.13 -14.00
C GLN A 150 -15.69 16.76 -15.43
N ASN A 151 -16.52 17.58 -16.09
CA ASN A 151 -16.87 17.40 -17.50
C ASN A 151 -15.78 17.99 -18.41
N ILE A 152 -14.59 17.40 -18.36
CA ILE A 152 -13.37 17.86 -19.06
C ILE A 152 -12.85 16.78 -20.00
N SER A 153 -11.97 17.16 -20.93
CA SER A 153 -11.36 16.21 -21.87
C SER A 153 -10.48 15.18 -21.14
N ALA A 154 -10.28 14.00 -21.73
CA ALA A 154 -9.44 12.96 -21.14
C ALA A 154 -7.97 13.38 -20.98
N GLN A 155 -7.48 14.25 -21.88
CA GLN A 155 -6.12 14.82 -21.80
C GLN A 155 -6.01 15.81 -20.65
N GLU A 156 -7.00 16.70 -20.52
CA GLU A 156 -7.06 17.70 -19.45
C GLU A 156 -7.23 17.06 -18.08
N ARG A 157 -8.05 16.02 -17.96
CA ARG A 157 -8.16 15.23 -16.73
C ARG A 157 -6.82 14.65 -16.31
N THR A 158 -6.08 14.04 -17.25
CA THR A 158 -4.77 13.44 -16.96
C THR A 158 -3.77 14.50 -16.49
N ALA A 159 -3.78 15.69 -17.10
CA ALA A 159 -2.93 16.80 -16.67
C ALA A 159 -3.27 17.26 -15.25
N LYS A 160 -4.56 17.45 -14.95
CA LYS A 160 -5.01 17.83 -13.61
C LYS A 160 -4.72 16.77 -12.54
N ASP A 161 -4.92 15.50 -12.87
CA ASP A 161 -4.58 14.38 -11.97
C ASP A 161 -3.07 14.39 -11.65
N GLN A 162 -2.23 14.71 -12.64
CA GLN A 162 -0.78 14.83 -12.44
C GLN A 162 -0.42 16.02 -11.54
N GLU A 163 -1.08 17.17 -11.71
CA GLU A 163 -0.84 18.34 -10.86
C GLU A 163 -1.26 18.09 -9.40
N VAL A 164 -2.40 17.44 -9.18
CA VAL A 164 -2.85 17.01 -7.84
C VAL A 164 -1.84 16.03 -7.21
N LEU A 165 -1.33 15.09 -8.00
CA LEU A 165 -0.29 14.15 -7.56
C LEU A 165 1.00 14.89 -7.17
N ASP A 166 1.48 15.82 -8.00
CA ASP A 166 2.70 16.57 -7.72
C ASP A 166 2.57 17.40 -6.44
N LEU A 167 1.41 18.00 -6.19
CA LEU A 167 1.10 18.70 -4.95
C LEU A 167 1.11 17.76 -3.73
N ALA A 168 0.48 16.58 -3.85
CA ALA A 168 0.48 15.56 -2.82
C ALA A 168 1.89 15.07 -2.48
N ILE A 169 2.73 14.84 -3.50
CA ILE A 169 4.14 14.46 -3.35
C ILE A 169 4.95 15.58 -2.68
N GLY A 170 4.68 16.85 -3.01
CA GLY A 170 5.29 18.00 -2.33
C GLY A 170 5.03 18.00 -0.83
N ILE A 171 3.77 17.85 -0.43
CA ILE A 171 3.36 17.78 1.00
C ILE A 171 4.06 16.63 1.72
N LEU A 172 4.16 15.46 1.06
CA LEU A 172 4.84 14.30 1.62
C LEU A 172 6.33 14.55 1.83
N ARG A 173 7.00 15.12 0.83
CA ARG A 173 8.43 15.45 0.92
C ARG A 173 8.70 16.41 2.05
N GLU A 174 7.93 17.48 2.18
CA GLU A 174 8.08 18.44 3.29
C GLU A 174 7.91 17.78 4.66
N ARG A 175 6.90 16.93 4.82
CA ARG A 175 6.65 16.24 6.09
C ARG A 175 7.75 15.23 6.43
N LEU A 176 8.29 14.53 5.43
CA LEU A 176 9.35 13.55 5.60
C LEU A 176 10.74 14.22 5.83
N LEU A 177 11.00 15.38 5.21
CA LEU A 177 12.24 16.14 5.34
C LEU A 177 12.40 16.88 6.67
N LYS A 178 11.30 17.28 7.34
CA LYS A 178 11.33 17.95 8.66
C LYS A 178 11.89 17.08 9.82
N TRP A 179 12.42 15.89 9.53
CA TRP A 179 12.86 14.88 10.50
C TRP A 179 14.29 14.36 10.27
N THR A 180 15.07 14.96 9.36
CA THR A 180 16.53 14.76 9.21
C THR A 180 17.28 15.97 9.74
#